data_AF-A0AA37BXM4-F1
#
_entry.id   AF-A0AA37BXM4-F1
#
_cell.length_a   1.000
_cell.length_b   1.000
_cell.length_c   1.000
_cell.angle_alpha   90.00
_cell.angle_beta   90.00
_cell.angle_gamma   90.00
#
_symmetry.space_group_name_H-M   'P 1'
#
loop_
_entity.id
_entity.type
_entity.pdbx_description
1 polymer ?
#
loop_
_entity_poly.entity_id
_entity_poly.type
_entity_poly.pdbx_seq_one_letter_code
_entity_poly.pdbx_strand_id
1 'polypeptide(L)'
;MANRKKLNPDESPRAAFGVRLRTLREGRGWTQEDLSDRMGYSATHISGVEIGRRTPTPKFTASADKALGTGESLARQGEAVLNPAILDGFPQFVVQEGRAVEIRLFELGAVPGLFQSSSYAAAIVGGATQRGAITEQQATERLGSVRRITGGARGVSLRR
;
A
#
# COMPACT_ATOMS: atom_id res chain seq x y z
N MET A 1 -30.63 -10.29 -9.22
CA MET A 1 -29.17 -10.53 -9.20
C MET A 1 -28.50 -9.32 -8.56
N ALA A 2 -27.89 -9.47 -7.38
CA ALA A 2 -27.26 -8.34 -6.69
C ALA A 2 -26.00 -7.87 -7.45
N ASN A 3 -25.82 -6.55 -7.55
CA ASN A 3 -24.74 -5.91 -8.30
C ASN A 3 -23.35 -6.36 -7.78
N ARG A 4 -22.63 -7.15 -8.59
CA ARG A 4 -21.33 -7.73 -8.22
C ARG A 4 -20.20 -6.78 -8.62
N LYS A 5 -19.74 -5.94 -7.68
CA LYS A 5 -18.50 -5.17 -7.88
C LYS A 5 -17.31 -6.13 -7.91
N LYS A 6 -16.70 -6.29 -9.07
CA LYS A 6 -15.41 -6.99 -9.25
C LYS A 6 -14.30 -6.03 -8.87
N LEU A 7 -13.42 -6.45 -7.96
CA LEU A 7 -12.19 -5.74 -7.67
C LEU A 7 -11.04 -6.38 -8.43
N ASN A 8 -10.05 -5.57 -8.81
CA ASN A 8 -8.77 -6.08 -9.26
C ASN A 8 -7.86 -6.26 -8.02
N PRO A 9 -7.39 -7.49 -7.69
CA PRO A 9 -6.48 -7.71 -6.57
C PRO A 9 -5.22 -6.85 -6.60
N ASP A 10 -4.72 -6.52 -7.79
CA ASP A 10 -3.47 -5.77 -7.97
C ASP A 10 -3.64 -4.25 -7.75
N GLU A 11 -4.89 -3.79 -7.56
CA GLU A 11 -5.20 -2.37 -7.41
C GLU A 11 -4.75 -1.82 -6.04
N SER A 12 -4.92 -2.62 -4.99
CA SER A 12 -4.53 -2.25 -3.61
C SER A 12 -4.50 -3.47 -2.70
N PRO A 13 -3.73 -3.44 -1.58
CA PRO A 13 -3.79 -4.47 -0.55
C PRO A 13 -5.22 -4.74 -0.06
N ARG A 14 -6.06 -3.69 0.05
CA ARG A 14 -7.48 -3.80 0.40
C ARG A 14 -8.27 -4.59 -0.63
N ALA A 15 -8.03 -4.34 -1.91
CA ALA A 15 -8.69 -5.08 -2.99
C ALA A 15 -8.27 -6.54 -3.00
N ALA A 16 -6.98 -6.83 -2.84
CA ALA A 16 -6.47 -8.19 -2.70
C ALA A 16 -7.11 -8.93 -1.51
N PHE A 17 -7.24 -8.27 -0.36
CA PHE A 17 -7.91 -8.84 0.81
C PHE A 17 -9.38 -9.14 0.54
N GLY A 18 -10.12 -8.17 -0.01
CA GLY A 18 -11.55 -8.33 -0.30
C GLY A 18 -11.83 -9.46 -1.29
N VAL A 19 -11.03 -9.57 -2.36
CA VAL A 19 -11.12 -10.67 -3.32
C VAL A 19 -10.82 -12.01 -2.64
N ARG A 20 -9.76 -12.10 -1.84
CA ARG A 20 -9.41 -13.34 -1.15
C ARG A 20 -10.48 -13.80 -0.17
N LEU A 21 -11.02 -12.88 0.64
CA LEU A 21 -12.11 -13.17 1.57
C LEU A 21 -13.32 -13.73 0.83
N ARG A 22 -13.71 -13.08 -0.28
CA ARG A 22 -14.79 -13.54 -1.14
C ARG A 22 -14.52 -14.93 -1.72
N THR A 23 -13.32 -15.17 -2.25
CA THR A 23 -12.94 -16.46 -2.82
C THR A 23 -13.00 -17.59 -1.79
N LEU A 24 -12.53 -17.36 -0.56
CA LEU A 24 -12.59 -18.34 0.52
C LEU A 24 -14.02 -18.65 0.97
N ARG A 25 -14.89 -17.63 0.96
CA ARG A 25 -16.31 -17.79 1.27
C ARG A 25 -17.04 -18.55 0.16
N GLU A 26 -16.88 -18.12 -1.09
CA GLU A 26 -17.49 -18.74 -2.27
C GLU A 26 -17.00 -20.19 -2.45
N GLY A 27 -15.72 -20.48 -2.15
CA GLY A 27 -15.17 -21.84 -2.18
C GLY A 27 -15.81 -22.81 -1.18
N ARG A 28 -16.56 -22.30 -0.19
CA ARG A 28 -17.39 -23.10 0.73
C ARG A 28 -18.87 -23.11 0.37
N GLY A 29 -19.25 -22.47 -0.73
CA GLY A 29 -20.65 -22.29 -1.13
C GLY A 29 -21.44 -21.34 -0.23
N TRP A 30 -20.77 -20.52 0.59
CA TRP A 30 -21.44 -19.64 1.56
C TRP A 30 -21.85 -18.31 0.95
N THR A 31 -23.01 -17.80 1.34
CA THR A 31 -23.46 -16.42 1.12
C THR A 31 -22.82 -15.45 2.12
N GLN A 32 -22.97 -14.13 1.91
CA GLN A 32 -22.48 -13.14 2.88
C GLN A 32 -23.23 -13.25 4.22
N GLU A 33 -24.50 -13.64 4.17
CA GLU A 33 -25.36 -13.98 5.31
C GLU A 33 -24.82 -15.20 6.07
N ASP A 34 -24.45 -16.28 5.37
CA ASP A 34 -23.83 -17.45 5.99
C ASP A 34 -22.54 -17.08 6.76
N LEU A 35 -21.68 -16.26 6.15
CA LEU A 35 -20.46 -15.82 6.79
C LEU A 35 -20.75 -14.85 7.96
N SER A 36 -21.79 -14.02 7.83
CA SER A 36 -22.29 -13.12 8.88
C SER A 36 -22.64 -13.88 10.15
N ASP A 37 -23.44 -14.93 10.02
CA ASP A 37 -23.89 -15.77 11.15
C ASP A 37 -22.72 -16.43 11.89
N ARG A 38 -21.66 -16.77 11.16
CA ARG A 38 -20.46 -17.43 11.72
C ARG A 38 -19.49 -16.45 12.38
N MET A 39 -19.42 -15.21 11.88
CA MET A 39 -18.46 -14.21 12.34
C MET A 39 -19.02 -13.23 13.36
N GLY A 40 -20.34 -13.09 13.46
CA GLY A 40 -21.00 -12.07 14.27
C GLY A 40 -20.91 -10.65 13.69
N TYR A 41 -20.71 -10.51 12.38
CA TYR A 41 -20.68 -9.25 11.64
C TYR A 41 -21.81 -9.21 10.64
N SER A 42 -22.45 -8.07 10.42
CA SER A 42 -23.52 -7.99 9.41
C SER A 42 -23.04 -8.32 7.99
N ALA A 43 -23.91 -8.91 7.19
CA ALA A 43 -23.63 -9.19 5.77
C ALA A 43 -23.19 -7.91 5.00
N THR A 44 -23.75 -6.74 5.35
CA THR A 44 -23.33 -5.45 4.78
C THR A 44 -21.89 -5.08 5.16
N HIS A 45 -21.45 -5.38 6.39
CA HIS A 45 -20.06 -5.16 6.80
C HIS A 45 -19.12 -6.05 5.99
N ILE A 46 -19.44 -7.34 5.89
CA ILE A 46 -18.68 -8.32 5.11
C ILE A 46 -18.60 -7.88 3.66
N SER A 47 -19.73 -7.52 3.05
CA SER A 47 -19.80 -6.99 1.69
C SER A 47 -18.92 -5.76 1.51
N GLY A 48 -18.95 -4.83 2.46
CA GLY A 48 -18.10 -3.64 2.49
C GLY A 48 -16.61 -3.98 2.48
N VAL A 49 -16.18 -5.03 3.20
CA VAL A 49 -14.79 -5.49 3.20
C VAL A 49 -14.45 -6.19 1.87
N GLU A 50 -15.34 -7.05 1.36
CA GLU A 50 -15.12 -7.76 0.09
C GLU A 50 -15.00 -6.84 -1.12
N ILE A 51 -15.65 -5.67 -1.09
CA ILE A 51 -15.54 -4.65 -2.15
C ILE A 51 -14.49 -3.58 -1.83
N GLY A 52 -13.67 -3.79 -0.79
CA GLY A 52 -12.59 -2.90 -0.41
C GLY A 52 -13.05 -1.54 0.10
N ARG A 53 -14.34 -1.36 0.48
CA ARG A 53 -14.88 -0.11 1.04
C ARG A 53 -14.65 0.00 2.55
N ARG A 54 -14.57 -1.11 3.26
CA ARG A 54 -14.27 -1.19 4.70
C ARG A 54 -12.89 -1.81 4.91
N THR A 55 -12.14 -1.25 5.86
CA THR A 55 -10.84 -1.78 6.26
C THR A 55 -11.05 -3.00 7.18
N PRO A 56 -10.38 -4.13 6.91
CA PRO A 56 -10.46 -5.31 7.77
C PRO A 56 -9.70 -5.06 9.08
N THR A 57 -10.43 -4.90 10.18
CA THR A 57 -9.82 -4.69 11.50
C THR A 57 -9.20 -6.00 12.04
N PRO A 58 -8.27 -5.94 13.01
CA PRO A 58 -7.69 -7.16 13.59
C PRO A 58 -8.73 -8.13 14.18
N LYS A 59 -9.79 -7.58 14.82
CA LYS A 59 -10.91 -8.38 15.33
C LYS A 59 -11.71 -9.04 14.20
N PHE A 60 -11.90 -8.33 13.10
CA PHE A 60 -12.61 -8.86 11.93
C PHE A 60 -11.81 -10.00 11.29
N THR A 61 -10.51 -9.81 11.07
CA THR A 61 -9.66 -10.82 10.44
C THR A 61 -9.50 -12.07 11.28
N ALA A 62 -9.35 -11.92 12.61
CA ALA A 62 -9.31 -13.07 13.52
C ALA A 62 -10.63 -13.87 13.51
N SER A 63 -11.78 -13.19 13.48
CA SER A 63 -13.09 -13.84 13.35
C SER A 63 -13.24 -14.55 12.01
N ALA A 64 -12.78 -13.91 10.92
CA ALA A 64 -12.80 -14.50 9.58
C ALA A 64 -11.90 -15.74 9.49
N ASP A 65 -10.70 -15.68 10.06
CA ASP A 65 -9.76 -16.80 10.13
C ASP A 65 -10.37 -18.02 10.86
N LYS A 66 -11.06 -17.78 11.99
CA LYS A 66 -11.79 -18.82 12.73
C LYS A 66 -12.93 -19.42 11.90
N ALA A 67 -13.76 -18.56 11.28
CA ALA A 67 -14.92 -19.00 10.50
C ALA A 67 -14.52 -19.76 9.22
N LEU A 68 -13.44 -19.32 8.55
CA LEU A 68 -12.95 -19.87 7.29
C LEU A 68 -11.77 -20.84 7.48
N GLY A 69 -11.42 -21.20 8.70
CA GLY A 69 -10.36 -22.18 9.01
C GLY A 69 -9.02 -21.87 8.33
N THR A 70 -8.63 -20.58 8.23
CA THR A 70 -7.41 -20.16 7.52
C THR A 70 -6.21 -19.92 8.43
N GLY A 71 -6.32 -20.34 9.70
CA GLY A 71 -5.25 -20.15 10.70
C GLY A 71 -5.13 -18.68 11.07
N GLU A 72 -4.02 -18.04 10.73
CA GLU A 72 -3.79 -16.60 10.92
C GLU A 72 -3.50 -15.90 9.58
N SER A 73 -3.92 -16.52 8.48
CA SER A 73 -3.53 -16.05 7.16
C SER A 73 -4.30 -14.81 6.73
N LEU A 74 -5.56 -14.64 7.17
CA LEU A 74 -6.30 -13.40 6.94
C LEU A 74 -5.83 -12.31 7.90
N ALA A 75 -5.51 -12.62 9.14
CA ALA A 75 -4.94 -11.68 10.11
C ALA A 75 -3.64 -11.05 9.59
N ARG A 76 -2.66 -11.87 9.16
CA ARG A 76 -1.41 -11.37 8.58
C ARG A 76 -1.63 -10.49 7.34
N GLN A 77 -2.58 -10.86 6.49
CA GLN A 77 -2.90 -10.03 5.32
C GLN A 77 -3.61 -8.73 5.72
N GLY A 78 -4.48 -8.75 6.74
CA GLY A 78 -5.12 -7.55 7.27
C GLY A 78 -4.15 -6.56 7.88
N GLU A 79 -3.09 -7.03 8.53
CA GLU A 79 -2.01 -6.16 9.02
C GLU A 79 -1.28 -5.45 7.88
N ALA A 80 -1.01 -6.14 6.77
CA ALA A 80 -0.44 -5.54 5.57
C ALA A 80 -1.37 -4.50 4.91
N VAL A 81 -2.68 -4.60 5.13
CA VAL A 81 -3.66 -3.59 4.69
C VAL A 81 -3.62 -2.35 5.59
N LEU A 82 -3.38 -2.51 6.89
CA LEU A 82 -3.30 -1.41 7.86
C LEU A 82 -1.96 -0.67 7.81
N ASN A 83 -0.88 -1.40 7.49
CA ASN A 83 0.47 -0.89 7.38
C ASN A 83 1.04 -1.21 5.99
N PRO A 84 0.48 -0.62 4.92
CA PRO A 84 0.89 -0.96 3.58
C PRO A 84 2.31 -0.44 3.33
N ALA A 85 3.17 -1.29 2.76
CA ALA A 85 4.52 -0.90 2.36
C ALA A 85 4.53 0.17 1.24
N ILE A 86 3.44 0.22 0.48
CA ILE A 86 3.24 1.10 -0.67
C ILE A 86 1.88 1.77 -0.52
N LEU A 87 1.80 3.08 -0.78
CA LEU A 87 0.54 3.83 -0.69
C LEU A 87 -0.51 3.26 -1.67
N ASP A 88 -1.77 3.27 -1.23
CA ASP A 88 -2.91 2.98 -2.11
C ASP A 88 -2.87 3.92 -3.33
N GLY A 89 -3.05 3.36 -4.53
CA GLY A 89 -2.99 4.13 -5.77
C GLY A 89 -1.59 4.26 -6.40
N PHE A 90 -0.53 3.83 -5.70
CA PHE A 90 0.83 3.96 -6.22
C PHE A 90 1.10 3.13 -7.50
N PRO A 91 0.65 1.87 -7.63
CA PRO A 91 0.82 1.13 -8.89
C PRO A 91 0.21 1.86 -10.10
N GLN A 92 -0.96 2.47 -9.91
CA GLN A 92 -1.65 3.26 -10.92
C GLN A 92 -0.88 4.54 -11.21
N PHE A 93 -0.34 5.19 -10.18
CA PHE A 93 0.56 6.32 -10.32
C PHE A 93 1.77 5.95 -11.19
N VAL A 94 2.46 4.84 -10.95
CA VAL A 94 3.62 4.40 -11.75
C VAL A 94 3.26 4.23 -13.23
N VAL A 95 2.08 3.69 -13.53
CA VAL A 95 1.59 3.57 -14.91
C VAL A 95 1.36 4.95 -15.55
N GLN A 96 0.80 5.90 -14.81
CA GLN A 96 0.60 7.26 -15.33
C GLN A 96 1.93 8.02 -15.45
N GLU A 97 2.82 7.86 -14.48
CA GLU A 97 4.17 8.44 -14.46
C GLU A 97 4.96 8.02 -15.71
N GLY A 98 4.94 6.73 -16.07
CA GLY A 98 5.59 6.24 -17.29
C GLY A 98 4.98 6.75 -18.60
N ARG A 99 3.74 7.27 -18.56
CA ARG A 99 3.07 7.88 -19.72
C ARG A 99 3.15 9.41 -19.73
N ALA A 100 3.64 10.03 -18.66
CA ALA A 100 3.68 11.47 -18.52
C ALA A 100 4.76 12.06 -19.44
N VAL A 101 4.39 13.13 -20.16
CA VAL A 101 5.35 13.92 -20.96
C VAL A 101 6.10 14.94 -20.10
N GLU A 102 5.52 15.31 -18.96
CA GLU A 102 6.09 16.26 -18.00
C GLU A 102 5.53 15.94 -16.60
N ILE A 103 6.37 16.04 -15.57
CA ILE A 103 5.98 15.97 -14.16
C ILE A 103 6.35 17.30 -13.50
N ARG A 104 5.34 18.02 -12.98
CA ARG A 104 5.54 19.25 -12.22
C ARG A 104 5.36 18.95 -10.74
N LEU A 105 6.40 19.24 -9.95
CA LEU A 105 6.42 19.01 -8.51
C LEU A 105 6.42 20.36 -7.79
N PHE A 106 5.64 20.46 -6.72
CA PHE A 106 5.67 21.58 -5.79
C PHE A 106 5.88 21.04 -4.38
N GLU A 107 7.04 21.35 -3.81
CA GLU A 107 7.44 20.89 -2.48
C GLU A 107 7.66 22.10 -1.56
N LEU A 108 7.05 22.07 -0.38
CA LEU A 108 7.11 23.18 0.58
C LEU A 108 8.34 23.13 1.49
N GLY A 109 8.79 21.93 1.86
CA GLY A 109 9.75 21.73 2.94
C GLY A 109 11.05 21.05 2.55
N ALA A 110 11.17 20.55 1.32
CA ALA A 110 12.36 19.83 0.87
C ALA A 110 12.60 20.01 -0.62
N VAL A 111 13.86 20.07 -1.01
CA VAL A 111 14.24 20.02 -2.43
C VAL A 111 13.96 18.60 -2.95
N PRO A 112 13.34 18.42 -4.13
CA PRO A 112 13.09 17.09 -4.68
C PRO A 112 14.39 16.29 -4.87
N GLY A 113 14.34 14.98 -4.63
CA GLY A 113 15.51 14.09 -4.55
C GLY A 113 16.47 14.19 -5.75
N LEU A 114 15.95 14.39 -6.96
CA LEU A 114 16.72 14.54 -8.20
C LEU A 114 17.63 15.79 -8.19
N PHE A 115 17.30 16.80 -7.40
CA PHE A 115 18.02 18.08 -7.30
C PHE A 115 18.78 18.23 -5.97
N GLN A 116 18.79 17.19 -5.12
CA GLN A 116 19.52 17.23 -3.86
C GLN A 116 21.02 17.01 -4.09
N SER A 117 21.86 17.83 -3.47
CA SER A 117 23.29 17.49 -3.34
C SER A 117 23.47 16.32 -2.38
N SER A 118 24.60 15.61 -2.47
CA SER A 118 24.92 14.52 -1.53
C SER A 118 24.89 14.98 -0.07
N SER A 119 25.36 16.20 0.22
CA SER A 119 25.35 16.75 1.58
C SER A 119 23.94 17.10 2.06
N TYR A 120 23.08 17.62 1.19
CA TYR A 120 21.69 17.92 1.52
C TYR A 120 20.89 16.64 1.80
N ALA A 121 21.03 15.63 0.93
CA ALA A 121 20.40 14.33 1.11
C ALA A 121 20.87 13.66 2.41
N ALA A 122 22.17 13.72 2.72
CA ALA A 122 22.72 13.21 3.98
C ALA A 122 22.13 13.91 5.21
N ALA A 123 21.96 15.24 5.15
CA ALA A 123 21.36 16.00 6.25
C ALA A 123 19.89 15.60 6.49
N ILE A 124 19.08 15.50 5.43
CA ILE A 124 17.67 15.07 5.56
C ILE A 124 17.56 13.64 6.08
N VAL A 125 18.32 12.71 5.47
CA VAL A 125 18.29 11.29 5.84
C VAL A 125 18.78 11.10 7.28
N GLY A 126 19.90 11.73 7.66
CA GLY A 126 20.43 11.67 9.02
C GLY A 126 19.45 12.19 10.05
N GLY A 127 18.78 13.32 9.78
CA GLY A 127 17.73 13.83 10.66
C GLY A 127 16.53 12.89 10.78
N ALA A 128 16.16 12.17 9.72
CA ALA A 128 15.09 11.18 9.77
C ALA A 128 15.48 9.95 10.61
N THR A 129 16.72 9.47 10.49
CA THR A 129 17.26 8.37 11.29
C THR A 129 17.31 8.74 12.78
N GLN A 130 17.81 9.94 13.12
CA GLN A 130 17.88 10.43 14.50
C GLN A 130 16.51 10.49 15.19
N ARG A 131 15.45 10.79 14.43
CA ARG A 131 14.06 10.82 14.93
C ARG A 131 13.40 9.43 14.95
N GLY A 132 14.10 8.37 14.53
CA GLY A 132 13.53 7.03 14.41
C GLY A 132 12.47 6.88 13.31
N ALA A 133 12.40 7.84 12.37
CA ALA A 133 11.43 7.80 11.27
C ALA A 133 11.82 6.79 10.18
N ILE A 134 13.10 6.44 10.09
CA ILE A 134 13.65 5.41 9.20
C ILE A 134 14.76 4.64 9.91
N THR A 135 15.02 3.42 9.44
CA THR A 135 16.13 2.58 9.91
C THR A 135 17.46 2.99 9.25
N GLU A 136 18.59 2.60 9.86
CA GLU A 136 19.92 2.80 9.29
C GLU A 136 20.08 2.13 7.91
N GLN A 137 19.43 0.97 7.72
CA GLN A 137 19.39 0.30 6.43
C GLN A 137 18.67 1.16 5.38
N GLN A 138 17.48 1.68 5.71
CA GLN A 138 16.72 2.56 4.82
C GLN A 138 17.50 3.85 4.51
N ALA A 139 18.23 4.39 5.50
CA ALA A 139 19.10 5.55 5.30
C ALA A 139 20.19 5.28 4.27
N THR A 140 20.87 4.14 4.40
CA THR A 140 21.92 3.70 3.48
C THR A 140 21.38 3.52 2.05
N GLU A 141 20.24 2.86 1.90
CA GLU A 141 19.58 2.64 0.60
C GLU A 141 19.16 3.96 -0.09
N ARG A 142 18.63 4.92 0.68
CA ARG A 142 18.25 6.25 0.19
C ARG A 142 19.46 7.04 -0.31
N LEU A 143 20.54 7.09 0.48
CA LEU A 143 21.77 7.79 0.08
C LEU A 143 22.46 7.12 -1.13
N GLY A 144 22.43 5.79 -1.20
CA GLY A 144 22.92 5.05 -2.37
C GLY A 144 22.13 5.39 -3.65
N SER A 145 20.82 5.62 -3.54
CA SER A 145 19.97 6.01 -4.67
C SER A 145 20.25 7.43 -5.14
N VAL A 146 20.38 8.40 -4.22
CA VAL A 146 20.77 9.79 -4.57
C VAL A 146 22.12 9.84 -5.27
N ARG A 147 23.11 9.07 -4.80
CA ARG A 147 24.45 9.02 -5.42
C ARG A 147 24.41 8.45 -6.84
N ARG A 148 23.57 7.45 -7.13
CA ARG A 148 23.41 6.91 -8.49
C ARG A 148 22.79 7.93 -9.43
N ILE A 149 21.79 8.65 -8.95
CA ILE A 149 21.05 9.65 -9.74
C ILE A 149 21.93 10.88 -10.02
N THR A 150 22.62 11.40 -9.00
CA THR A 150 23.44 12.62 -9.10
C THR A 150 24.83 12.37 -9.67
N GLY A 151 25.40 11.18 -9.48
CA GLY A 151 26.71 10.80 -10.02
C GLY A 151 26.73 10.54 -11.53
N GLY A 152 25.57 10.31 -12.16
CA GLY A 152 25.42 10.22 -13.62
C GLY A 152 25.21 11.57 -14.31
N ALA A 153 24.82 12.60 -13.55
CA ALA A 153 24.53 13.93 -14.07
C ALA A 153 25.82 14.77 -14.19
N ARG A 154 26.70 14.41 -15.15
CA ARG A 154 27.66 15.40 -15.67
C ARG A 154 26.88 16.44 -16.49
N GLY A 155 26.54 17.55 -15.83
CA GLY A 155 26.25 18.84 -16.45
C GLY A 155 25.02 18.91 -17.34
N VAL A 156 23.82 19.04 -16.74
CA VAL A 156 22.74 19.76 -17.42
C VAL A 156 23.01 21.24 -17.22
N SER A 157 23.62 21.86 -18.23
CA SER A 157 23.70 23.32 -18.36
C SER A 157 22.27 23.84 -18.56
N LEU A 158 21.67 24.33 -17.48
CA LEU A 158 20.48 25.18 -17.57
C LEU A 158 20.91 26.50 -18.21
N ARG A 159 20.74 26.61 -19.53
CA ARG A 159 20.76 27.92 -20.19
C ARG A 159 19.53 28.68 -19.71
N ARG A 160 19.78 29.90 -19.25
CA ARG A 160 18.76 30.88 -18.86
C ARG A 160 17.89 31.29 -20.04
#